data_AF-A0A8D1EM06-F1
#
_entry.id   AF-A0A8D1EM06-F1
#
_cell.length_a   1.000
_cell.length_b   1.000
_cell.length_c   1.000
_cell.angle_alpha   90.00
_cell.angle_beta   90.00
_cell.angle_gamma   90.00
#
_symmetry.space_group_name_H-M   'P 1'
#
loop_
_entity.id
_entity.type
_entity.pdbx_description
1 polymer ?
#
loop_
_entity_poly.entity_id
_entity_poly.type
_entity_poly.pdbx_seq_one_letter_code
_entity_poly.pdbx_strand_id
1 'polypeptide(L)'
;MAFFNLYRLGYQNPFRNKKRDTTEKTNQKEPVPTRLPPIIAEDGNYRVHQNSHTRYHEAVRKVLLKTFPNQVFRVPLTDAQNFSFWRSHSPGARPEETTPWIRSPRHCLIKSPMTRFMDHSVLNDRNFSLY
;
A
#
# COMPACT_ATOMS: atom_id res chain seq x y z
N MET A 1 -14.29 8.17 45.51
CA MET A 1 -14.00 9.26 44.56
C MET A 1 -13.52 8.65 43.26
N ALA A 2 -14.26 8.84 42.17
CA ALA A 2 -13.86 8.35 40.85
C ALA A 2 -13.16 9.49 40.10
N PHE A 3 -11.87 9.33 39.83
CA PHE A 3 -11.15 10.22 38.91
C PHE A 3 -11.76 10.04 37.52
N PHE A 4 -12.48 11.05 37.06
CA PHE A 4 -12.98 11.09 35.69
C PHE A 4 -11.79 10.96 34.74
N ASN A 5 -11.83 9.92 33.92
CA ASN A 5 -11.01 9.72 32.73
C ASN A 5 -11.02 10.99 31.84
N LEU A 6 -10.14 11.96 32.13
CA LEU A 6 -9.89 13.17 31.34
C LEU A 6 -9.25 12.87 29.97
N TYR A 7 -9.21 11.60 29.57
CA TYR A 7 -8.66 11.18 28.28
C TYR A 7 -9.56 11.56 27.09
N ARG A 8 -10.82 11.96 27.29
CA ARG A 8 -11.81 12.11 26.19
C ARG A 8 -12.05 13.53 25.65
N LEU A 9 -11.12 14.48 25.83
CA LEU A 9 -11.19 15.77 25.13
C LEU A 9 -10.67 15.66 23.68
N GLY A 10 -11.47 15.05 22.80
CA GLY A 10 -11.28 15.09 21.35
C GLY A 10 -11.03 13.74 20.65
N TYR A 11 -10.93 13.79 19.32
CA TYR A 11 -10.68 12.62 18.46
C TYR A 11 -9.30 12.02 18.77
N GLN A 12 -9.28 10.89 19.47
CA GLN A 12 -8.05 10.17 19.78
C GLN A 12 -7.60 9.36 18.57
N ASN A 13 -6.40 9.66 18.07
CA ASN A 13 -5.74 8.82 17.07
C ASN A 13 -4.59 8.03 17.73
N PRO A 14 -4.83 6.79 18.17
CA PRO A 14 -3.84 6.01 18.94
C PRO A 14 -2.57 5.67 18.13
N PHE A 15 -2.63 5.75 16.80
CA PHE A 15 -1.51 5.44 15.92
C PHE A 15 -0.75 6.68 15.44
N ARG A 16 -1.07 7.87 15.97
CA ARG A 16 -0.41 9.12 15.57
C ARG A 16 1.10 9.05 15.67
N ASN A 17 1.62 8.47 16.77
CA ASN A 17 3.06 8.35 17.00
C ASN A 17 3.77 7.42 16.02
N LYS A 18 3.03 6.51 15.38
CA LYS A 18 3.55 5.56 14.38
C LYS A 18 3.43 6.10 12.95
N LYS A 19 2.77 7.23 12.74
CA LYS A 19 2.63 7.85 11.42
C LYS A 19 3.97 8.43 10.98
N ARG A 20 4.27 8.38 9.68
CA ARG A 20 5.40 9.11 9.11
C ARG A 20 5.05 10.59 9.11
N ASP A 21 6.00 11.42 9.55
CA ASP A 21 5.87 12.86 9.44
C ASP A 21 6.26 13.25 8.02
N THR A 22 5.32 13.79 7.24
CA THR A 22 5.58 14.28 5.88
C THR A 22 6.47 15.55 5.90
N THR A 23 6.78 16.07 7.09
CA THR A 23 7.34 17.41 7.34
C THR A 23 8.85 17.54 7.09
N GLU A 24 9.57 16.48 6.72
CA GLU A 24 11.03 16.60 6.48
C GLU A 24 11.40 17.28 5.15
N LYS A 25 10.44 17.65 4.28
CA LYS A 25 10.73 18.31 3.00
C LYS A 25 10.50 19.83 2.91
N THR A 26 10.08 20.51 3.98
CA THR A 26 9.84 21.96 3.91
C THR A 26 10.35 22.71 5.12
N ASN A 27 11.66 22.58 5.38
CA ASN A 27 12.38 23.57 6.18
C ASN A 27 12.75 24.78 5.29
N GLN A 28 11.76 25.53 4.80
CA GLN A 28 11.95 26.94 4.45
C GLN A 28 10.72 27.74 4.91
N LYS A 29 11.01 28.71 5.79
CA LYS A 29 10.15 29.64 6.53
C LYS A 29 8.98 30.26 5.74
N GLU A 30 7.85 30.42 6.41
CA GLU A 30 7.22 31.74 6.66
C GLU A 30 6.25 31.66 7.86
N PRO A 31 6.18 32.69 8.74
CA PRO A 31 5.27 32.69 9.89
C PRO A 31 3.88 33.19 9.46
N VAL A 32 2.90 32.30 9.40
CA VAL A 32 1.51 32.60 8.99
C VAL A 32 0.55 32.03 10.06
N PRO A 33 -0.56 32.74 10.38
CA PRO A 33 -0.89 33.19 11.73
C PRO A 33 -1.67 32.15 12.55
N THR A 34 -1.92 32.52 13.81
CA THR A 34 -2.74 31.92 14.89
C THR A 34 -4.14 31.45 14.46
N ARG A 35 -4.23 30.53 13.50
CA ARG A 35 -5.44 29.78 13.16
C ARG A 35 -5.12 28.31 13.31
N LEU A 36 -6.15 27.55 13.69
CA LEU A 36 -6.07 26.09 13.79
C LEU A 36 -5.40 25.53 12.52
N PRO A 37 -4.54 24.50 12.65
CA PRO A 37 -3.85 23.95 11.50
C PRO A 37 -4.88 23.55 10.44
N PRO A 38 -4.69 23.95 9.16
CA PRO A 38 -5.61 23.58 8.10
C PRO A 38 -5.76 22.05 8.09
N ILE A 39 -7.01 21.57 8.11
CA ILE A 39 -7.34 20.13 8.11
C ILE A 39 -6.90 19.46 6.79
N ILE A 40 -6.54 20.27 5.78
CA ILE A 40 -6.17 19.82 4.46
C ILE A 40 -4.68 19.49 4.45
N ALA A 41 -4.34 18.23 4.71
CA ALA A 41 -3.04 17.70 4.34
C ALA A 41 -2.97 17.65 2.80
N GLU A 42 -2.10 18.46 2.21
CA GLU A 42 -2.02 18.66 0.76
C GLU A 42 -1.63 17.41 -0.03
N ASP A 43 -1.07 16.40 0.62
CA ASP A 43 -0.54 15.23 -0.07
C ASP A 43 -1.00 13.93 0.62
N GLY A 44 -2.05 13.31 0.06
CA GLY A 44 -2.56 12.03 0.53
C GLY A 44 -3.95 11.67 -0.01
N ASN A 45 -4.42 10.49 0.39
CA ASN A 45 -5.75 9.96 0.03
C ASN A 45 -6.93 10.83 0.52
N TYR A 46 -6.67 11.84 1.36
CA TYR A 46 -7.67 12.72 1.94
C TYR A 46 -8.54 13.43 0.89
N ARG A 47 -7.98 13.85 -0.25
CA ARG A 47 -8.75 14.47 -1.34
C ARG A 47 -9.84 13.55 -1.90
N VAL A 48 -9.64 12.23 -1.84
CA VAL A 48 -10.57 11.24 -2.42
C VAL A 48 -11.83 11.08 -1.55
N HIS A 49 -11.67 11.01 -0.24
CA HIS A 49 -12.79 10.69 0.66
C HIS A 49 -13.21 11.83 1.59
N GLN A 50 -12.41 12.89 1.74
CA GLN A 50 -12.70 14.09 2.55
C GLN A 50 -13.10 13.75 4.00
N ASN A 51 -12.41 12.80 4.64
CA ASN A 51 -12.76 12.24 5.96
C ASN A 51 -14.17 11.65 6.11
N SER A 52 -14.92 11.46 5.03
CA SER A 52 -16.16 10.68 5.07
C SER A 52 -15.86 9.18 5.07
N HIS A 53 -16.47 8.46 6.00
CA HIS A 53 -16.35 7.01 6.12
C HIS A 53 -16.95 6.27 4.91
N THR A 54 -18.11 6.70 4.43
CA THR A 54 -18.79 6.07 3.28
C THR A 54 -17.97 6.22 2.00
N ARG A 55 -17.51 7.44 1.71
CA ARG A 55 -16.64 7.73 0.55
C ARG A 55 -15.32 6.99 0.62
N TYR A 56 -14.76 6.82 1.82
CA TYR A 56 -13.55 6.03 2.00
C TYR A 56 -13.78 4.57 1.59
N HIS A 57 -14.85 3.94 2.06
CA HIS A 57 -15.18 2.57 1.68
C HIS A 57 -15.45 2.41 0.19
N GLU A 58 -16.11 3.38 -0.44
CA GLU A 58 -16.29 3.40 -1.89
C GLU A 58 -14.95 3.49 -2.64
N ALA A 59 -14.04 4.35 -2.18
CA ALA A 59 -12.70 4.49 -2.76
C ALA A 59 -11.85 3.22 -2.59
N VAL A 60 -11.97 2.53 -1.45
CA VAL A 60 -11.32 1.22 -1.23
C VAL A 60 -11.85 0.18 -2.21
N ARG A 61 -13.18 0.08 -2.36
CA ARG A 61 -13.81 -0.87 -3.31
C ARG A 61 -13.38 -0.62 -4.75
N LYS A 62 -13.19 0.64 -5.12
CA LYS A 62 -12.73 1.05 -6.46
C LYS A 62 -11.21 1.08 -6.61
N VAL A 63 -10.45 0.73 -5.57
CA VAL A 63 -8.97 0.75 -5.56
C VAL A 63 -8.42 2.14 -5.98
N LEU A 64 -9.07 3.21 -5.54
CA LEU A 64 -8.69 4.60 -5.87
C LEU A 64 -7.67 5.21 -4.90
N LEU A 65 -7.36 4.50 -3.83
CA LEU A 65 -6.39 4.93 -2.82
C LEU A 65 -4.96 4.81 -3.38
N LYS A 66 -4.24 5.93 -3.41
CA LYS A 66 -2.86 6.01 -3.91
C LYS A 66 -1.83 5.62 -2.86
N THR A 67 -2.12 5.84 -1.58
CA THR A 67 -1.16 5.60 -0.50
C THR A 67 -1.25 4.18 0.07
N PHE A 68 -0.09 3.58 0.29
CA PHE A 68 0.07 2.27 0.94
C PHE A 68 0.41 2.42 2.43
N PRO A 69 0.15 1.39 3.27
CA PRO A 69 0.41 1.46 4.71
C PRO A 69 1.86 1.81 5.06
N ASN A 70 2.84 1.35 4.27
CA ASN A 70 4.25 1.65 4.49
C ASN A 70 4.67 3.08 4.12
N GLN A 71 3.85 3.80 3.35
CA GLN A 71 4.04 5.22 3.08
C GLN A 71 3.41 6.08 4.18
N VAL A 72 2.35 5.57 4.82
CA VAL A 72 1.62 6.29 5.88
C VAL A 72 2.26 6.07 7.25
N PHE A 73 2.72 4.87 7.55
CA PHE A 73 3.24 4.49 8.86
C PHE A 73 4.72 4.15 8.81
N ARG A 74 5.42 4.40 9.93
CA ARG A 74 6.83 4.04 10.14
C ARG A 74 6.98 2.54 10.36
N VAL A 75 6.00 1.92 11.02
CA VAL A 75 5.98 0.52 11.45
C VAL A 75 4.62 -0.09 11.09
N PRO A 76 4.56 -1.39 10.71
CA PRO A 76 3.30 -2.09 10.49
C PRO A 76 2.44 -2.07 11.76
N LEU A 77 1.15 -1.78 11.58
CA LEU A 77 0.18 -1.73 12.67
C LEU A 77 -0.45 -3.10 12.95
N THR A 78 -0.53 -3.93 11.92
CA THR A 78 -1.09 -5.28 11.99
C THR A 78 -0.09 -6.29 11.45
N ASP A 79 -0.19 -7.52 11.91
CA ASP A 79 0.71 -8.60 11.47
C ASP A 79 0.58 -8.88 9.98
N ALA A 80 -0.64 -8.77 9.43
CA ALA A 80 -0.88 -8.89 7.99
C ALA A 80 -0.12 -7.83 7.15
N GLN A 81 0.23 -6.68 7.72
CA GLN A 81 1.02 -5.67 7.02
C GLN A 81 2.50 -6.07 6.93
N ASN A 82 3.02 -6.92 7.81
CA ASN A 82 4.44 -7.30 7.86
C ASN A 82 4.94 -7.86 6.52
N PHE A 83 4.11 -8.67 5.84
CA PHE A 83 4.51 -9.36 4.61
C PHE A 83 4.94 -8.41 3.48
N SER A 84 4.25 -7.29 3.31
CA SER A 84 4.47 -6.34 2.22
C SER A 84 5.04 -4.99 2.67
N PHE A 85 5.25 -4.79 3.98
CA PHE A 85 5.66 -3.50 4.52
C PHE A 85 7.00 -3.00 3.95
N TRP A 86 7.94 -3.92 3.73
CA TRP A 86 9.28 -3.65 3.20
C TRP A 86 9.28 -3.40 1.68
N ARG A 87 8.19 -3.70 0.96
CA ARG A 87 8.14 -3.61 -0.51
C ARG A 87 8.06 -2.16 -0.98
N SER A 88 8.88 -1.78 -1.96
CA SER A 88 8.75 -0.49 -2.64
C SER A 88 7.51 -0.48 -3.54
N HIS A 89 6.78 0.64 -3.54
CA HIS A 89 5.58 0.84 -4.37
C HIS A 89 5.83 1.80 -5.56
N SER A 90 7.09 2.03 -5.93
CA SER A 90 7.44 2.78 -7.13
C SER A 90 6.95 2.02 -8.38
N PRO A 91 6.16 2.65 -9.27
CA PRO A 91 5.69 2.01 -10.49
C PRO A 91 6.86 1.44 -11.30
N GLY A 92 6.78 0.16 -11.67
CA GLY A 92 7.79 -0.52 -12.48
C GLY A 92 9.01 -1.04 -11.72
N ALA A 93 9.20 -0.70 -10.44
CA ALA A 93 10.31 -1.22 -9.66
C ALA A 93 10.08 -2.69 -9.31
N ARG A 94 11.05 -3.55 -9.68
CA ARG A 94 10.98 -4.96 -9.30
C ARG A 94 11.41 -5.10 -7.84
N PRO A 95 10.75 -5.95 -7.04
CA PRO A 95 11.18 -6.20 -5.66
C PRO A 95 12.65 -6.63 -5.58
N GLU A 96 13.12 -7.40 -6.56
CA GLU A 96 14.51 -7.85 -6.68
C GLU A 96 15.53 -6.70 -6.80
N GLU A 97 15.13 -5.56 -7.38
CA GLU A 97 15.99 -4.39 -7.52
C GLU A 97 16.10 -3.65 -6.19
N THR A 98 14.99 -3.53 -5.47
CA THR A 98 14.93 -2.88 -4.16
C THR A 98 15.54 -3.75 -3.05
N THR A 99 15.43 -5.09 -3.16
CA THR A 99 15.88 -6.04 -2.14
C THR A 99 16.82 -7.09 -2.72
N PRO A 100 18.15 -6.86 -2.66
CA PRO A 100 19.13 -7.70 -3.35
C PRO A 100 19.20 -9.12 -2.79
N TRP A 101 18.87 -9.32 -1.52
CA TRP A 101 18.88 -10.65 -0.88
C TRP A 101 17.80 -11.61 -1.42
N ILE A 102 16.77 -11.10 -2.13
CA ILE A 102 15.74 -11.93 -2.79
C ILE A 102 16.18 -12.37 -4.19
N ARG A 103 17.21 -11.71 -4.75
CA ARG A 103 17.64 -11.96 -6.12
C ARG A 103 18.27 -13.34 -6.23
N SER A 104 17.56 -14.23 -6.91
CA SER A 104 18.01 -15.57 -7.27
C SER A 104 17.93 -15.75 -8.79
N PRO A 105 18.83 -16.53 -9.40
CA PRO A 105 18.69 -16.92 -10.79
C PRO A 105 17.37 -17.69 -10.94
N ARG A 106 16.49 -17.21 -11.82
CA ARG A 106 15.20 -17.86 -12.10
C ARG A 106 15.32 -18.69 -13.36
N HIS A 107 14.98 -19.96 -13.25
CA HIS A 107 14.84 -20.87 -14.38
C HIS A 107 13.35 -21.12 -14.63
N CYS A 108 12.67 -20.08 -15.14
CA CYS A 108 11.26 -20.20 -15.47
C CYS A 108 11.07 -21.28 -16.54
N LEU A 109 10.05 -22.14 -16.37
CA LEU A 109 9.66 -23.08 -17.41
C LEU A 109 9.05 -22.30 -18.57
N ILE A 110 9.82 -22.13 -19.65
CA ILE A 110 9.36 -21.51 -20.89
C ILE A 110 8.91 -22.64 -21.80
N LYS A 111 7.59 -22.77 -22.00
CA LYS A 111 7.03 -23.77 -22.91
C LYS A 111 7.45 -23.44 -24.36
N SER A 112 8.09 -24.40 -25.01
CA SER A 112 8.44 -24.32 -26.43
C SER A 112 7.18 -24.26 -27.30
N PRO A 113 7.27 -23.77 -28.55
CA PRO A 113 6.14 -23.83 -29.49
C PRO A 113 5.56 -25.24 -29.65
N MET A 114 6.43 -26.26 -29.69
CA MET A 114 6.02 -27.67 -29.76
C MET A 114 5.25 -28.08 -28.50
N THR A 115 5.75 -27.74 -27.32
CA THR A 115 5.06 -28.04 -26.05
C THR A 115 3.68 -27.37 -26.00
N ARG A 116 3.57 -26.11 -26.46
CA ARG A 116 2.28 -25.41 -26.53
C ARG A 116 1.33 -26.05 -27.53
N PHE A 117 1.84 -26.50 -28.68
CA PHE A 117 1.04 -27.21 -29.67
C PHE A 117 0.51 -28.52 -29.09
N MET A 118 1.37 -29.32 -28.46
CA MET A 118 0.96 -30.57 -27.80
C MET A 118 -0.10 -30.32 -26.71
N ASP A 119 0.11 -29.32 -25.85
CA ASP A 119 -0.89 -28.94 -24.83
C ASP A 119 -2.24 -28.58 -25.47
N HIS A 120 -2.22 -27.88 -26.60
CA HIS A 120 -3.43 -27.50 -27.33
C HIS A 120 -4.11 -28.72 -27.99
N SER A 121 -3.36 -29.62 -28.62
CA SER A 121 -3.90 -30.82 -29.25
C SER A 121 -4.50 -31.79 -28.24
N VAL A 122 -3.86 -31.99 -27.08
CA VAL A 122 -4.41 -32.83 -26.00
C VAL A 122 -5.78 -32.33 -25.52
N LEU A 123 -5.99 -31.01 -25.49
CA LEU A 123 -7.24 -30.43 -25.01
C LEU A 123 -8.36 -30.42 -26.07
N ASN A 124 -8.02 -30.34 -27.35
CA ASN A 124 -9.00 -30.15 -28.42
C ASN A 124 -9.27 -31.42 -29.25
N ASP A 125 -8.27 -32.27 -29.43
CA ASP A 125 -8.36 -33.45 -30.28
C ASP A 125 -8.57 -34.71 -29.44
N ARG A 126 -9.80 -35.24 -29.46
CA ARG A 126 -10.14 -36.48 -28.74
C ARG A 126 -9.40 -37.73 -29.25
N ASN A 127 -8.87 -37.67 -30.46
CA ASN A 127 -8.11 -38.75 -31.09
C ASN A 127 -6.59 -38.57 -30.96
N PHE A 128 -6.13 -37.52 -30.30
CA PHE A 128 -4.71 -37.26 -30.13
C PHE A 128 -4.13 -38.19 -29.05
N SER A 129 -3.16 -39.03 -29.42
CA SER A 129 -2.35 -39.80 -28.49
C SER A 129 -0.86 -39.45 -28.69
N LEU A 130 -0.13 -39.35 -27.59
CA LEU A 130 1.32 -39.06 -27.59
C LEU A 130 2.15 -40.33 -27.83
N TYR A 131 1.48 -41.49 -27.93
CA TYR A 131 2.00 -42.83 -28.10
C TYR A 131 1.14 -43.60 -29.10
#